data_AF-A0A2V7TMP7-F1
#
_entry.id   AF-A0A2V7TMP7-F1
#
_cell.length_a   1.000
_cell.length_b   1.000
_cell.length_c   1.000
_cell.angle_alpha   90.00
_cell.angle_beta   90.00
_cell.angle_gamma   90.00
#
_symmetry.space_group_name_H-M   'P 1'
#
loop_
_entity.id
_entity.type
_entity.pdbx_description
1 polymer ?
#
loop_
_entity_poly.entity_id
_entity_poly.type
_entity_poly.pdbx_seq_one_letter_code
_entity_poly.pdbx_strand_id
1 'polypeptide(L)'
;MRQAKTWAWAATAVATLGICVATLHSGFGPIPPGWSFYLTTGDAALAELIANLILFIPLGVALTLAGVKPMRVIAAGAVLSFTVEFLQQWIPGRDPSLGDIVANTNSTAFGVLLVVAAPIWLFAPPRRSAWQALGTAIVVLLVWYGTAAMVRQSFPPLPYSVVLTPHFQHADQYNGKVVDVRPGNARLDITATAAPAPPGSSSPLVAFIGQHDERVLVLAVDHTDLSLRYFMPAVRATLEHPDLRLRGALRGVAPGDTFTAATWHD
;
A
#
# COMPACT_ATOMS: atom_id res chain seq x y z
N MET A 1 17.59 -8.39 36.47
CA MET A 1 16.38 -7.56 36.25
C MET A 1 16.63 -6.20 35.60
N ARG A 2 17.69 -5.43 35.94
CA ARG A 2 17.98 -4.12 35.30
C ARG A 2 18.29 -4.21 33.80
N GLN A 3 19.16 -5.14 33.37
CA GLN A 3 19.47 -5.35 31.95
C GLN A 3 18.26 -5.80 31.11
N ALA A 4 17.32 -6.53 31.72
CA ALA A 4 16.09 -6.95 31.04
C ALA A 4 15.10 -5.79 30.79
N LYS A 5 15.30 -4.63 31.39
CA LYS A 5 14.47 -3.44 31.14
C LYS A 5 15.15 -2.44 30.21
N THR A 6 16.48 -2.43 30.13
CA THR A 6 17.22 -1.48 29.27
C THR A 6 17.00 -1.74 27.79
N TRP A 7 16.94 -3.00 27.36
CA TRP A 7 16.63 -3.32 25.95
C TRP A 7 15.20 -2.95 25.58
N ALA A 8 14.23 -3.08 26.51
CA ALA A 8 12.83 -2.73 26.25
C ALA A 8 12.67 -1.23 26.00
N TRP A 9 13.37 -0.39 26.79
CA TRP A 9 13.42 1.06 26.55
C TRP A 9 14.14 1.42 25.25
N ALA A 10 15.22 0.71 24.90
CA ALA A 10 15.87 0.88 23.59
C ALA A 10 14.91 0.51 22.45
N ALA A 11 14.16 -0.58 22.58
CA ALA A 11 13.14 -0.98 21.62
C ALA A 11 12.01 0.05 21.52
N THR A 12 11.59 0.66 22.63
CA THR A 12 10.65 1.78 22.62
C THR A 12 11.20 2.96 21.80
N ALA A 13 12.45 3.36 22.04
CA ALA A 13 13.08 4.45 21.31
C ALA A 13 13.17 4.15 19.80
N VAL A 14 13.54 2.92 19.43
CA VAL A 14 13.58 2.46 18.03
C VAL A 14 12.19 2.46 17.40
N ALA A 15 11.17 1.96 18.11
CA ALA A 15 9.80 1.96 17.61
C ALA A 15 9.27 3.39 17.40
N THR A 16 9.49 4.29 18.37
CA THR A 16 9.12 5.71 18.24
C THR A 16 9.86 6.38 17.09
N LEU A 17 11.16 6.13 16.93
CA LEU A 17 11.93 6.66 15.81
C LEU A 17 11.40 6.12 14.47
N GLY A 18 11.10 4.82 14.38
CA GLY A 18 10.52 4.20 13.20
C GLY A 18 9.17 4.82 12.83
N ILE A 19 8.30 5.07 13.82
CA ILE A 19 7.04 5.81 13.64
C ILE A 19 7.33 7.19 13.04
N CYS A 20 8.18 8.00 13.67
CA CYS A 20 8.49 9.34 13.19
C CYS A 20 9.07 9.35 11.77
N VAL A 21 9.98 8.42 11.45
CA VAL A 21 10.59 8.32 10.11
C VAL A 21 9.55 7.93 9.05
N ALA A 22 8.62 7.03 9.38
CA ALA A 22 7.60 6.58 8.45
C ALA A 22 6.49 7.62 8.21
N THR A 23 6.18 8.45 9.21
CA THR A 23 5.03 9.38 9.14
C THR A 23 5.41 10.83 8.87
N LEU A 24 6.57 11.28 9.32
CA LEU A 24 7.01 12.69 9.23
C LEU A 24 7.93 12.94 8.03
N HIS A 25 7.58 12.39 6.87
CA HIS A 25 8.22 12.71 5.60
C HIS A 25 7.23 13.35 4.64
N SER A 26 7.71 14.29 3.82
CA SER A 26 6.92 14.92 2.76
C SER A 26 6.53 13.91 1.68
N GLY A 27 5.30 14.03 1.19
CA GLY A 27 4.83 13.37 -0.02
C GLY A 27 4.81 14.33 -1.21
N PHE A 28 4.38 13.82 -2.36
CA PHE A 28 4.02 14.67 -3.49
C PHE A 28 2.60 15.20 -3.29
N GLY A 29 2.44 16.52 -3.25
CA GLY A 29 1.13 17.14 -3.15
C GLY A 29 1.16 18.51 -2.45
N PRO A 30 0.04 19.24 -2.48
CA PRO A 30 -0.10 20.48 -1.73
C PRO A 30 -0.15 20.21 -0.22
N ILE A 31 -0.11 21.29 0.57
CA ILE A 31 -0.44 21.23 2.00
C ILE A 31 -1.93 20.86 2.13
N PRO A 32 -2.29 19.96 3.07
CA PRO A 32 -3.67 19.52 3.25
C PRO A 32 -4.61 20.68 3.59
N PRO A 33 -5.87 20.64 3.13
CA PRO A 33 -6.86 21.68 3.42
C PRO A 33 -7.38 21.62 4.88
N GLY A 34 -7.12 20.54 5.62
CA GLY A 34 -7.59 20.35 6.98
C GLY A 34 -7.47 18.91 7.46
N TRP A 35 -8.26 18.56 8.48
CA TRP A 35 -8.32 17.20 9.04
C TRP A 35 -9.44 16.38 8.40
N SER A 36 -9.17 15.11 8.13
CA SER A 36 -10.16 14.10 7.79
C SER A 36 -10.79 13.51 9.06
N PHE A 37 -12.11 13.37 9.07
CA PHE A 37 -12.88 12.77 10.16
C PHE A 37 -13.50 11.42 9.79
N TYR A 38 -13.14 10.88 8.63
CA TYR A 38 -13.56 9.56 8.21
C TYR A 38 -12.70 8.49 8.88
N LEU A 39 -13.32 7.37 9.28
CA LEU A 39 -12.58 6.24 9.87
C LEU A 39 -11.75 5.49 8.82
N THR A 40 -12.28 5.36 7.60
CA THR A 40 -11.61 4.76 6.44
C THR A 40 -12.21 5.38 5.19
N THR A 41 -11.40 5.94 4.29
CA THR A 41 -11.86 6.45 2.99
C THR A 41 -10.71 6.42 2.00
N GLY A 42 -10.99 6.10 0.74
CA GLY A 42 -10.00 6.12 -0.34
C GLY A 42 -9.69 4.73 -0.91
N ASP A 43 -8.96 4.75 -2.03
CA ASP A 43 -8.67 3.58 -2.84
C ASP A 43 -7.70 2.59 -2.17
N ALA A 44 -6.99 3.04 -1.12
CA ALA A 44 -5.98 2.27 -0.37
C ALA A 44 -6.33 2.08 1.11
N ALA A 45 -7.60 2.26 1.50
CA ALA A 45 -8.03 2.31 2.90
C ALA A 45 -7.60 1.09 3.75
N LEU A 46 -7.67 -0.13 3.20
CA LEU A 46 -7.23 -1.33 3.92
C LEU A 46 -5.71 -1.40 4.05
N ALA A 47 -4.97 -0.97 3.02
CA ALA A 47 -3.51 -0.91 3.10
C ALA A 47 -3.05 0.08 4.17
N GLU A 48 -3.64 1.26 4.22
CA GLU A 48 -3.38 2.29 5.23
C GLU A 48 -3.66 1.76 6.64
N LEU A 49 -4.81 1.11 6.83
CA LEU A 49 -5.16 0.47 8.10
C LEU A 49 -4.13 -0.58 8.53
N ILE A 50 -3.71 -1.47 7.62
CA ILE A 50 -2.71 -2.51 7.89
C ILE A 50 -1.35 -1.89 8.23
N ALA A 51 -0.92 -0.88 7.47
CA ALA A 51 0.33 -0.16 7.72
C ALA A 51 0.33 0.47 9.12
N ASN A 52 -0.75 1.16 9.49
CA ASN A 52 -0.94 1.77 10.80
C ASN A 52 -0.97 0.73 11.94
N LEU A 53 -1.58 -0.44 11.70
CA LEU A 53 -1.53 -1.58 12.63
C LEU A 53 -0.09 -2.03 12.87
N ILE A 54 0.66 -2.32 11.82
CA ILE A 54 2.03 -2.82 11.91
C ILE A 54 2.96 -1.79 12.57
N LEU A 55 2.73 -0.49 12.31
CA LEU A 55 3.63 0.58 12.74
C LEU A 55 3.60 0.82 14.26
N PHE A 56 2.43 0.76 14.90
CA PHE A 56 2.27 1.08 16.33
C PHE A 56 2.26 -0.15 17.27
N ILE A 57 2.06 -1.37 16.76
CA ILE A 57 2.15 -2.60 17.58
C ILE A 57 3.51 -2.71 18.32
N PRO A 58 4.68 -2.48 17.68
CA PRO A 58 5.97 -2.59 18.35
C PRO A 58 6.12 -1.65 19.56
N LEU A 59 5.53 -0.45 19.50
CA LEU A 59 5.52 0.49 20.62
C LEU A 59 4.75 -0.07 21.81
N GLY A 60 3.55 -0.62 21.56
CA GLY A 60 2.72 -1.27 22.57
C GLY A 60 3.43 -2.44 23.24
N VAL A 61 4.09 -3.29 22.45
CA VAL A 61 4.90 -4.42 22.93
C VAL A 61 6.06 -3.93 23.81
N ALA A 62 6.88 -3.00 23.30
CA ALA A 62 8.09 -2.56 23.98
C ALA A 62 7.81 -1.86 25.32
N LEU A 63 6.84 -0.94 25.36
CA LEU A 63 6.47 -0.24 26.59
C LEU A 63 5.87 -1.18 27.65
N THR A 64 5.08 -2.17 27.23
CA THR A 64 4.52 -3.17 28.14
C THR A 64 5.63 -4.05 28.73
N LEU A 65 6.60 -4.48 27.90
CA LEU A 65 7.78 -5.23 28.36
C LEU A 65 8.72 -4.39 29.24
N ALA A 66 8.75 -3.07 29.06
CA ALA A 66 9.44 -2.14 29.96
C ALA A 66 8.76 -2.04 31.34
N GLY A 67 7.56 -2.58 31.50
CA GLY A 67 6.78 -2.63 32.73
C GLY A 67 5.84 -1.43 32.92
N VAL A 68 5.53 -0.70 31.85
CA VAL A 68 4.53 0.38 31.88
C VAL A 68 3.13 -0.24 31.95
N LYS A 69 2.24 0.33 32.77
CA LYS A 69 0.87 -0.18 32.93
C LYS A 69 0.09 -0.10 31.60
N PRO A 70 -0.70 -1.13 31.24
CA PRO A 70 -1.45 -1.21 29.96
C PRO A 70 -2.13 0.09 29.52
N MET A 71 -2.95 0.70 30.39
CA MET A 71 -3.66 1.93 30.06
C MET A 71 -2.74 3.12 29.78
N ARG A 72 -1.57 3.19 30.42
CA ARG A 72 -0.57 4.24 30.16
C ARG A 72 0.13 4.02 28.82
N VAL A 73 0.33 2.76 28.42
CA VAL A 73 0.88 2.42 27.11
C VAL A 73 -0.09 2.85 26.00
N ILE A 74 -1.38 2.50 26.14
CA ILE A 74 -2.42 2.89 25.19
C ILE A 74 -2.53 4.42 25.11
N ALA A 75 -2.56 5.11 26.26
CA ALA A 75 -2.57 6.57 26.29
C ALA A 75 -1.32 7.19 25.64
N ALA A 76 -0.13 6.63 25.85
CA ALA A 76 1.09 7.10 25.21
C ALA A 76 1.05 6.92 23.68
N GLY A 77 0.53 5.78 23.20
CA GLY A 77 0.30 5.56 21.76
C GLY A 77 -0.69 6.56 21.17
N ALA A 78 -1.81 6.83 21.85
CA ALA A 78 -2.79 7.82 21.42
C ALA A 78 -2.21 9.25 21.36
N VAL A 79 -1.44 9.65 22.38
CA VAL A 79 -0.77 10.96 22.42
C VAL A 79 0.27 11.07 21.31
N LEU A 80 1.09 10.03 21.10
CA LEU A 80 2.07 10.02 20.01
C LEU A 80 1.37 10.12 18.65
N SER A 81 0.31 9.35 18.43
CA SER A 81 -0.44 9.41 17.17
C SER A 81 -1.04 10.79 16.94
N PHE A 82 -1.72 11.36 17.94
CA PHE A 82 -2.23 12.72 17.86
C PHE A 82 -1.12 13.74 17.53
N THR A 83 0.05 13.60 18.17
CA THR A 83 1.20 14.49 17.92
C THR A 83 1.68 14.38 16.48
N VAL A 84 1.78 13.16 15.94
CA VAL A 84 2.18 12.92 14.54
C VAL A 84 1.19 13.54 13.57
N GLU A 85 -0.10 13.23 13.69
CA GLU A 85 -1.17 13.76 12.83
C GLU A 85 -1.21 15.30 12.90
N PHE A 86 -1.06 15.85 14.10
CA PHE A 86 -1.00 17.29 14.29
C PHE A 86 0.22 17.91 13.59
N LEU A 87 1.39 17.28 13.62
CA LEU A 87 2.57 17.80 12.91
C LEU A 87 2.42 17.69 11.40
N GLN A 88 1.72 16.67 10.90
CA GLN A 88 1.49 16.45 9.47
C GLN A 88 0.67 17.54 8.79
N GLN A 89 -0.09 18.36 9.54
CA GLN A 89 -0.83 19.49 8.95
C GLN A 89 0.08 20.52 8.25
N TRP A 90 1.38 20.53 8.57
CA TRP A 90 2.38 21.39 7.93
C TRP A 90 3.29 20.65 6.95
N ILE A 91 3.02 19.37 6.65
CA ILE A 91 3.83 18.53 5.78
C ILE A 91 3.10 18.38 4.44
N PRO A 92 3.68 18.84 3.31
CA PRO A 92 3.09 18.65 1.99
C PRO A 92 2.87 17.18 1.65
N GLY A 93 1.73 16.87 1.01
CA GLY A 93 1.38 15.50 0.61
C GLY A 93 1.01 14.56 1.75
N ARG A 94 0.67 15.08 2.94
CA ARG A 94 0.09 14.33 4.06
C ARG A 94 -1.35 14.79 4.32
N ASP A 95 -2.16 13.92 4.90
CA ASP A 95 -3.56 14.19 5.23
C ASP A 95 -3.85 13.79 6.69
N PRO A 96 -3.85 14.74 7.64
CA PRO A 96 -4.12 14.46 9.05
C PRO A 96 -5.50 13.83 9.25
N SER A 97 -5.56 12.70 9.95
CA SER A 97 -6.77 11.88 10.04
C SER A 97 -7.11 11.47 11.48
N LEU A 98 -8.37 11.69 11.87
CA LEU A 98 -8.88 11.11 13.12
C LEU A 98 -8.95 9.57 13.04
N GLY A 99 -9.20 9.02 11.85
CA GLY A 99 -9.19 7.58 11.59
C GLY A 99 -7.83 6.96 11.95
N ASP A 100 -6.74 7.65 11.62
CA ASP A 100 -5.38 7.18 11.90
C ASP A 100 -5.06 7.20 13.39
N ILE A 101 -5.52 8.22 14.13
CA ILE A 101 -5.41 8.23 15.60
C ILE A 101 -6.09 7.03 16.22
N VAL A 102 -7.32 6.72 15.77
CA VAL A 102 -8.08 5.58 16.26
C VAL A 102 -7.38 4.27 15.90
N ALA A 103 -6.91 4.13 14.64
CA ALA A 103 -6.19 2.96 14.18
C ALA A 103 -4.92 2.74 15.01
N ASN A 104 -4.03 3.71 15.10
CA ASN A 104 -2.76 3.65 15.82
C ASN A 104 -2.93 3.41 17.33
N THR A 105 -3.98 3.97 17.93
CA THR A 105 -4.33 3.70 19.33
C THR A 105 -4.72 2.23 19.52
N ASN A 106 -5.55 1.69 18.63
CA ASN A 106 -5.92 0.27 18.64
C ASN A 106 -4.70 -0.63 18.36
N SER A 107 -3.81 -0.27 17.43
CA SER A 107 -2.53 -0.96 17.18
C SER A 107 -1.69 -1.08 18.44
N THR A 108 -1.57 0.03 19.18
CA THR A 108 -0.86 0.06 20.46
C THR A 108 -1.52 -0.86 21.48
N ALA A 109 -2.85 -0.84 21.58
CA ALA A 109 -3.61 -1.73 22.45
C ALA A 109 -3.44 -3.21 22.06
N PHE A 110 -3.39 -3.53 20.77
CA PHE A 110 -3.04 -4.87 20.30
C PHE A 110 -1.64 -5.28 20.75
N GLY A 111 -0.64 -4.40 20.61
CA GLY A 111 0.71 -4.66 21.11
C GLY A 111 0.76 -4.96 22.62
N VAL A 112 -0.03 -4.23 23.42
CA VAL A 112 -0.22 -4.50 24.85
C VAL A 112 -0.86 -5.88 25.07
N LEU A 113 -1.92 -6.18 24.34
CA LEU A 113 -2.64 -7.46 24.42
C LEU A 113 -1.70 -8.63 24.10
N LEU A 114 -0.82 -8.50 23.10
CA LEU A 114 0.14 -9.55 22.74
C LEU A 114 1.04 -9.90 23.94
N VAL A 115 1.52 -8.89 24.67
CA VAL A 115 2.40 -9.11 25.83
C VAL A 115 1.62 -9.63 27.04
N VAL A 116 0.46 -9.05 27.34
CA VAL A 116 -0.35 -9.44 28.52
C VAL A 116 -0.91 -10.84 28.35
N ALA A 117 -1.37 -11.18 27.16
CA ALA A 117 -1.87 -12.52 26.88
C ALA A 117 -0.74 -13.54 26.81
N ALA A 118 0.52 -13.15 26.51
CA ALA A 118 1.66 -14.03 26.20
C ALA A 118 1.71 -15.35 26.99
N PRO A 119 1.49 -15.37 28.32
CA PRO A 119 1.54 -16.59 29.10
C PRO A 119 0.52 -17.67 28.68
N ILE A 120 -0.63 -17.27 28.14
CA ILE A 120 -1.72 -18.17 27.73
C ILE A 120 -1.33 -19.05 26.52
N TRP A 121 -0.42 -18.56 25.69
CA TRP A 121 -0.10 -19.12 24.37
C TRP A 121 1.38 -19.49 24.24
N LEU A 122 2.27 -18.98 25.10
CA LEU A 122 3.65 -19.44 25.20
C LEU A 122 3.86 -20.59 26.20
N PHE A 123 3.06 -20.66 27.29
CA PHE A 123 3.24 -21.66 28.36
C PHE A 123 2.07 -22.64 28.47
N ALA A 124 1.52 -23.07 27.32
CA ALA A 124 0.39 -23.99 27.28
C ALA A 124 0.79 -25.46 27.56
N PRO A 125 -0.10 -26.28 28.18
CA PRO A 125 0.13 -27.71 28.36
C PRO A 125 0.11 -28.46 27.00
N PRO A 126 0.75 -29.65 26.89
CA PRO A 126 1.01 -30.31 25.60
C PRO A 126 -0.22 -30.51 24.70
N ARG A 127 -1.38 -30.85 25.27
CA ARG A 127 -2.64 -30.99 24.51
C ARG A 127 -3.10 -29.67 23.90
N ARG A 128 -2.96 -28.55 24.61
CA ARG A 128 -3.32 -27.22 24.10
C ARG A 128 -2.28 -26.73 23.08
N SER A 129 -1.00 -27.03 23.29
CA SER A 129 0.06 -26.70 22.34
C SER A 129 -0.17 -27.34 20.98
N ALA A 130 -0.67 -28.58 20.92
CA ALA A 130 -1.02 -29.24 19.66
C ALA A 130 -2.15 -28.49 18.91
N TRP A 131 -3.21 -28.09 19.60
CA TRP A 131 -4.30 -27.30 19.01
C TRP A 131 -3.88 -25.89 18.62
N GLN A 132 -3.02 -25.26 19.42
CA GLN A 132 -2.42 -23.96 19.08
C GLN A 132 -1.56 -24.07 17.83
N ALA A 133 -0.70 -25.09 17.72
CA ALA A 133 0.12 -25.34 16.54
C ALA A 133 -0.73 -25.59 15.29
N LEU A 134 -1.78 -26.41 15.40
CA LEU A 134 -2.72 -26.63 14.30
C LEU A 134 -3.44 -25.34 13.89
N GLY A 135 -3.94 -24.57 14.87
CA GLY A 135 -4.57 -23.28 14.62
C GLY A 135 -3.62 -22.30 13.93
N THR A 136 -2.38 -22.19 14.40
CA THR A 136 -1.34 -21.37 13.76
C THR A 136 -1.03 -21.85 12.34
N ALA A 137 -0.92 -23.16 12.10
CA ALA A 137 -0.70 -23.71 10.77
C ALA A 137 -1.85 -23.37 9.81
N ILE A 138 -3.11 -23.49 10.27
CA ILE A 138 -4.30 -23.09 9.50
C ILE A 138 -4.23 -21.60 9.18
N VAL A 139 -3.95 -20.74 10.17
CA VAL A 139 -3.83 -19.29 9.94
C VAL A 139 -2.73 -18.97 8.92
N VAL A 140 -1.56 -19.61 9.03
CA VAL A 140 -0.47 -19.42 8.06
C VAL A 140 -0.88 -19.85 6.66
N LEU A 141 -1.56 -20.99 6.51
CA LEU A 141 -2.06 -21.46 5.22
C LEU A 141 -3.12 -20.51 4.65
N LEU A 142 -4.02 -19.99 5.48
CA LEU A 142 -5.02 -19.00 5.08
C LEU A 142 -4.38 -17.68 4.64
N VAL A 143 -3.37 -17.20 5.38
CA VAL A 143 -2.61 -16.01 4.99
C VAL A 143 -1.89 -16.26 3.66
N TRP A 144 -1.18 -17.38 3.52
CA TRP A 144 -0.44 -17.70 2.30
C TRP A 144 -1.36 -17.85 1.08
N TYR A 145 -2.44 -18.62 1.21
CA TYR A 145 -3.45 -18.77 0.17
C TYR A 145 -4.16 -17.45 -0.13
N GLY A 146 -4.51 -16.68 0.91
CA GLY A 146 -5.13 -15.37 0.77
C GLY A 146 -4.24 -14.40 0.01
N THR A 147 -2.95 -14.33 0.34
CA THR A 147 -1.96 -13.53 -0.40
C THR A 147 -1.86 -13.98 -1.85
N ALA A 148 -1.75 -15.30 -2.10
CA ALA A 148 -1.70 -15.83 -3.46
C ALA A 148 -2.98 -15.50 -4.26
N ALA A 149 -4.15 -15.60 -3.64
CA ALA A 149 -5.43 -15.24 -4.25
C ALA A 149 -5.54 -13.74 -4.52
N MET A 150 -5.03 -12.89 -3.61
CA MET A 150 -5.08 -11.43 -3.72
C MET A 150 -4.12 -10.87 -4.78
N VAL A 151 -2.93 -11.46 -4.93
CA VAL A 151 -1.91 -11.04 -5.90
C VAL A 151 -2.08 -11.73 -7.26
N ARG A 152 -2.97 -12.72 -7.36
CA ARG A 152 -3.24 -13.41 -8.63
C ARG A 152 -3.65 -12.38 -9.69
N GLN A 153 -2.87 -12.32 -10.76
CA GLN A 153 -3.22 -11.60 -11.96
C GLN A 153 -4.48 -12.24 -12.55
N SER A 154 -5.62 -11.58 -12.37
CA SER A 154 -6.86 -12.00 -13.00
C SER A 154 -7.01 -11.21 -14.28
N PHE A 155 -6.74 -11.83 -15.43
CA PHE A 155 -7.35 -11.36 -16.67
C PHE A 155 -8.86 -11.65 -16.53
N PRO A 156 -9.72 -10.63 -16.50
CA PRO A 156 -11.15 -10.84 -16.42
C PRO A 156 -11.61 -11.64 -17.64
N PRO A 157 -12.66 -12.46 -17.47
CA PRO A 157 -13.24 -13.17 -18.59
C PRO A 157 -13.70 -12.16 -19.65
N LEU A 158 -13.51 -12.53 -20.91
CA LEU A 158 -14.08 -11.78 -22.04
C LEU A 158 -15.60 -11.59 -21.83
N PRO A 159 -16.18 -10.46 -22.30
CA PRO A 159 -15.55 -9.42 -23.12
C PRO A 159 -15.04 -8.22 -22.30
N TYR A 160 -13.93 -7.63 -22.76
CA TYR A 160 -13.44 -6.32 -22.32
C TYR A 160 -13.51 -5.31 -23.48
N SER A 161 -13.64 -4.02 -23.17
CA SER A 161 -13.49 -2.94 -24.15
C SER A 161 -12.06 -2.39 -24.11
N VAL A 162 -11.51 -2.09 -25.28
CA VAL A 162 -10.19 -1.47 -25.42
C VAL A 162 -10.41 0.02 -25.66
N VAL A 163 -9.93 0.84 -24.74
CA VAL A 163 -10.03 2.30 -24.84
C VAL A 163 -8.64 2.86 -25.08
N LEU A 164 -8.47 3.57 -26.19
CA LEU A 164 -7.22 4.24 -26.56
C LEU A 164 -7.17 5.61 -25.89
N THR A 165 -5.99 5.99 -25.37
CA THR A 165 -5.73 7.28 -24.72
C THR A 165 -6.87 7.70 -23.76
N PRO A 166 -7.26 6.84 -22.80
CA PRO A 166 -8.40 7.12 -21.92
C PRO A 166 -8.10 8.30 -21.01
N HIS A 167 -9.11 9.11 -20.75
CA HIS A 167 -9.03 10.22 -19.82
C HIS A 167 -9.53 9.78 -18.44
N PHE A 168 -8.62 9.56 -17.50
CA PHE A 168 -8.97 9.24 -16.11
C PHE A 168 -8.82 10.47 -15.21
N GLN A 169 -9.64 10.56 -14.15
CA GLN A 169 -9.42 11.55 -13.10
C GLN A 169 -8.03 11.32 -12.47
N HIS A 170 -7.25 12.40 -12.34
CA HIS A 170 -5.87 12.42 -11.83
C HIS A 170 -4.78 11.80 -12.74
N ALA A 171 -5.07 11.61 -14.02
CA ALA A 171 -4.08 11.21 -15.01
C ALA A 171 -3.95 12.29 -16.09
N ASP A 172 -2.72 12.53 -16.56
CA ASP A 172 -2.49 13.43 -17.69
C ASP A 172 -2.96 12.78 -18.99
N GLN A 173 -3.36 13.61 -19.96
CA GLN A 173 -3.71 13.14 -21.28
C GLN A 173 -2.44 12.83 -22.10
N TYR A 174 -2.39 11.64 -22.69
CA TYR A 174 -1.31 11.31 -23.61
C TYR A 174 -1.47 12.07 -24.93
N ASN A 175 -0.48 12.92 -25.24
CA ASN A 175 -0.49 13.79 -26.42
C ASN A 175 0.23 13.20 -27.66
N GLY A 176 0.65 11.93 -27.59
CA GLY A 176 1.07 11.17 -28.76
C GLY A 176 -0.12 10.46 -29.42
N LYS A 177 0.15 9.54 -30.36
CA LYS A 177 -0.91 8.77 -31.05
C LYS A 177 -0.66 7.28 -30.91
N VAL A 178 -1.67 6.55 -30.43
CA VAL A 178 -1.64 5.09 -30.48
C VAL A 178 -2.00 4.66 -31.90
N VAL A 179 -1.09 3.92 -32.54
CA VAL A 179 -1.15 3.53 -33.95
C VAL A 179 -1.76 2.15 -34.12
N ASP A 180 -1.32 1.17 -33.31
CA ASP A 180 -1.80 -0.21 -33.36
C ASP A 180 -1.86 -0.80 -31.94
N VAL A 181 -2.85 -1.63 -31.69
CA VAL A 181 -3.03 -2.38 -30.44
C VAL A 181 -3.43 -3.80 -30.79
N ARG A 182 -2.59 -4.77 -30.41
CA ARG A 182 -2.84 -6.18 -30.63
C ARG A 182 -3.03 -6.87 -29.28
N PRO A 183 -4.29 -7.04 -28.83
CA PRO A 183 -4.58 -7.85 -27.66
C PRO A 183 -4.40 -9.34 -27.98
N GLY A 184 -3.71 -10.06 -27.11
CA GLY A 184 -3.54 -11.52 -27.14
C GLY A 184 -3.87 -12.16 -25.80
N ASN A 185 -3.92 -13.49 -25.74
CA ASN A 185 -4.09 -14.22 -24.48
C ASN A 185 -2.84 -14.00 -23.61
N ALA A 186 -2.96 -13.13 -22.60
CA ALA A 186 -1.86 -12.69 -21.73
C ALA A 186 -0.70 -11.94 -22.44
N ARG A 187 -0.92 -11.44 -23.65
CA ARG A 187 0.03 -10.61 -24.41
C ARG A 187 -0.63 -9.31 -24.84
N LEU A 188 0.08 -8.21 -24.74
CA LEU A 188 -0.35 -6.91 -25.25
C LEU A 188 0.82 -6.27 -25.99
N ASP A 189 0.65 -6.08 -27.29
CA ASP A 189 1.60 -5.35 -28.13
C ASP A 189 0.96 -4.04 -28.58
N ILE A 190 1.64 -2.92 -28.34
CA ILE A 190 1.17 -1.58 -28.65
C ILE A 190 2.24 -0.84 -29.42
N THR A 191 1.82 -0.19 -30.50
CA THR A 191 2.66 0.74 -31.25
C THR A 191 2.10 2.13 -31.09
N ALA A 192 2.91 3.07 -30.64
CA ALA A 192 2.51 4.46 -30.42
C ALA A 192 3.60 5.42 -30.89
N THR A 193 3.20 6.63 -31.27
CA THR A 193 4.11 7.74 -31.53
C THR A 193 4.33 8.55 -30.26
N ALA A 194 5.60 8.84 -29.94
CA ALA A 194 5.99 9.61 -28.78
C ALA A 194 5.39 11.01 -28.79
N ALA A 195 4.93 11.45 -27.62
CA ALA A 195 4.37 12.77 -27.43
C ALA A 195 5.41 13.88 -27.72
N PRO A 196 4.96 15.09 -28.10
CA PRO A 196 5.85 16.23 -28.37
C PRO A 196 6.81 16.59 -27.22
N ALA A 197 6.40 16.28 -25.99
CA ALA A 197 7.23 16.34 -24.80
C ALA A 197 6.90 15.16 -23.88
N PRO A 198 7.86 14.66 -23.07
CA PRO A 198 7.58 13.65 -22.06
C PRO A 198 6.47 14.12 -21.10
N PRO A 199 5.49 13.26 -20.77
CA PRO A 199 4.44 13.64 -19.84
C PRO A 199 4.97 14.01 -18.46
N GLY A 200 4.33 14.97 -17.78
CA GLY A 200 4.68 15.37 -16.41
C GLY A 200 4.16 14.42 -15.33
N SER A 201 3.25 13.51 -15.68
CA SER A 201 2.73 12.46 -14.81
C SER A 201 2.21 11.27 -15.63
N SER A 202 1.68 10.27 -14.93
CA SER A 202 1.11 9.05 -15.53
C SER A 202 0.05 9.36 -16.59
N SER A 203 0.38 9.10 -17.86
CA SER A 203 -0.44 9.32 -19.05
C SER A 203 -0.83 8.00 -19.73
N PRO A 204 -2.09 7.54 -19.60
CA PRO A 204 -2.54 6.28 -20.18
C PRO A 204 -2.45 6.24 -21.71
N LEU A 205 -1.79 5.21 -22.24
CA LEU A 205 -1.77 4.88 -23.66
C LEU A 205 -3.01 4.06 -24.03
N VAL A 206 -3.28 3.02 -23.25
CA VAL A 206 -4.44 2.15 -23.42
C VAL A 206 -4.97 1.72 -22.06
N ALA A 207 -6.28 1.52 -21.99
CA ALA A 207 -6.88 0.77 -20.91
C ALA A 207 -7.81 -0.31 -21.46
N PHE A 208 -7.82 -1.43 -20.75
CA PHE A 208 -8.81 -2.49 -20.90
C PHE A 208 -9.83 -2.27 -19.81
N ILE A 209 -11.09 -2.15 -20.18
CA ILE A 209 -12.19 -1.90 -19.25
C ILE A 209 -13.13 -3.12 -19.28
N GLY A 210 -13.47 -3.64 -18.11
CA GLY A 210 -14.39 -4.77 -17.97
C GLY A 210 -15.86 -4.33 -18.06
N GLN A 211 -16.79 -5.28 -17.90
CA GLN A 211 -18.21 -4.99 -18.08
C GLN A 211 -18.82 -4.10 -16.99
N HIS A 212 -18.21 -4.03 -15.81
CA HIS A 212 -18.65 -3.21 -14.68
C HIS A 212 -17.76 -1.97 -14.51
N ASP A 213 -17.16 -1.49 -15.61
CA ASP A 213 -16.25 -0.35 -15.66
C ASP A 213 -14.95 -0.54 -14.85
N GLU A 214 -14.60 -1.79 -14.53
CA GLU A 214 -13.35 -2.11 -13.86
C GLU A 214 -12.15 -1.90 -14.78
N ARG A 215 -11.13 -1.19 -14.30
CA ARG A 215 -9.85 -1.01 -15.03
C ARG A 215 -9.05 -2.30 -14.92
N VAL A 216 -9.08 -3.09 -15.99
CA VAL A 216 -8.50 -4.42 -16.09
C VAL A 216 -6.98 -4.37 -16.24
N LEU A 217 -6.54 -3.52 -17.15
CA LEU A 217 -5.14 -3.35 -17.48
C LEU A 217 -4.97 -1.93 -17.99
N VAL A 218 -3.96 -1.23 -17.49
CA VAL A 218 -3.63 0.12 -17.96
C VAL A 218 -2.14 0.16 -18.27
N LEU A 219 -1.81 0.46 -19.52
CA LEU A 219 -0.45 0.81 -19.92
C LEU A 219 -0.36 2.33 -20.01
N ALA A 220 0.59 2.94 -19.32
CA ALA A 220 0.76 4.38 -19.27
C ALA A 220 2.24 4.78 -19.38
N VAL A 221 2.48 5.95 -19.96
CA VAL A 221 3.80 6.61 -19.94
C VAL A 221 3.83 7.54 -18.74
N ASP A 222 4.85 7.42 -17.90
CA ASP A 222 5.06 8.33 -16.77
C ASP A 222 6.46 8.92 -16.88
N HIS A 223 6.56 10.20 -17.27
CA HIS A 223 7.82 10.83 -17.63
C HIS A 223 8.53 10.06 -18.76
N THR A 224 9.67 9.42 -18.45
CA THR A 224 10.43 8.57 -19.38
C THR A 224 10.19 7.08 -19.16
N ASP A 225 9.34 6.73 -18.20
CA ASP A 225 9.09 5.37 -17.77
C ASP A 225 7.83 4.82 -18.44
N LEU A 226 7.82 3.51 -18.65
CA LEU A 226 6.63 2.79 -19.07
C LEU A 226 6.06 2.04 -17.86
N SER A 227 4.80 2.28 -17.53
CA SER A 227 4.12 1.66 -16.40
C SER A 227 2.95 0.80 -16.87
N LEU A 228 2.81 -0.37 -16.26
CA LEU A 228 1.78 -1.35 -16.55
C LEU A 228 1.08 -1.73 -15.25
N ARG A 229 -0.22 -1.51 -15.19
CA ARG A 229 -1.07 -1.85 -14.04
C ARG A 229 -2.01 -2.96 -14.44
N TYR A 230 -2.10 -3.97 -13.59
CA TYR A 230 -3.05 -5.07 -13.74
C TYR A 230 -4.10 -5.00 -12.65
N PHE A 231 -5.31 -5.44 -12.99
CA PHE A 231 -6.32 -5.71 -12.01
C PHE A 231 -5.98 -6.97 -11.20
N MET A 232 -6.02 -6.82 -9.88
CA MET A 232 -5.82 -7.87 -8.90
C MET A 232 -6.98 -7.85 -7.91
N PRO A 233 -7.42 -8.98 -7.34
CA PRO A 233 -8.46 -8.97 -6.31
C PRO A 233 -8.13 -8.06 -5.11
N ALA A 234 -6.84 -7.86 -4.79
CA ALA A 234 -6.34 -6.90 -3.82
C ALA A 234 -6.91 -5.48 -4.01
N VAL A 235 -7.13 -5.07 -5.26
CA VAL A 235 -7.70 -3.77 -5.64
C VAL A 235 -9.07 -3.55 -5.02
N ARG A 236 -9.95 -4.56 -5.12
CA ARG A 236 -11.31 -4.49 -4.58
C ARG A 236 -11.32 -4.44 -3.06
N ALA A 237 -10.28 -4.99 -2.44
CA ALA A 237 -10.09 -4.92 -1.00
C ALA A 237 -9.44 -3.60 -0.57
N THR A 238 -9.18 -2.64 -1.46
CA THR A 238 -8.48 -1.37 -1.18
C THR A 238 -7.07 -1.58 -0.62
N LEU A 239 -6.40 -2.66 -1.03
CA LEU A 239 -4.97 -2.82 -0.81
C LEU A 239 -4.18 -2.02 -1.86
N GLU A 240 -2.89 -1.78 -1.61
CA GLU A 240 -2.04 -1.05 -2.55
C GLU A 240 -2.10 -1.63 -3.97
N HIS A 241 -2.04 -0.74 -4.95
CA HIS A 241 -2.00 -1.06 -6.37
C HIS A 241 -0.56 -0.95 -6.90
N PRO A 242 0.24 -2.03 -6.84
CA PRO A 242 1.56 -2.01 -7.43
C PRO A 242 1.47 -1.87 -8.95
N ASP A 243 2.31 -1.01 -9.52
CA ASP A 243 2.56 -0.93 -10.96
C ASP A 243 3.87 -1.66 -11.33
N LEU A 244 3.88 -2.32 -12.48
CA LEU A 244 5.12 -2.79 -13.09
C LEU A 244 5.69 -1.65 -13.91
N ARG A 245 6.91 -1.19 -13.56
CA ARG A 245 7.51 -0.03 -14.19
C ARG A 245 8.85 -0.35 -14.82
N LEU A 246 8.95 -0.13 -16.12
CA LEU A 246 10.20 -0.15 -16.87
C LEU A 246 10.79 1.27 -16.88
N ARG A 247 11.77 1.50 -16.00
CA ARG A 247 12.38 2.82 -15.80
C ARG A 247 13.22 3.23 -17.01
N GLY A 248 13.03 4.46 -17.47
CA GLY A 248 13.77 5.06 -18.58
C GLY A 248 13.52 4.41 -19.94
N ALA A 249 12.44 3.65 -20.09
CA ALA A 249 12.07 2.95 -21.33
C ALA A 249 12.04 3.87 -22.55
N LEU A 250 11.68 5.14 -22.36
CA LEU A 250 11.55 6.13 -23.44
C LEU A 250 12.67 7.17 -23.47
N ARG A 251 13.75 7.02 -22.70
CA ARG A 251 14.85 8.00 -22.68
C ARG A 251 15.54 8.18 -24.03
N GLY A 252 15.54 7.15 -24.88
CA GLY A 252 16.12 7.18 -26.22
C GLY A 252 15.12 7.44 -27.35
N VAL A 253 13.84 7.69 -27.04
CA VAL A 253 12.79 7.89 -28.03
C VAL A 253 12.59 9.39 -28.24
N ALA A 254 12.84 9.90 -29.44
CA ALA A 254 12.66 11.31 -29.72
C ALA A 254 11.16 11.66 -29.88
N PRO A 255 10.76 12.91 -29.63
CA PRO A 255 9.39 13.35 -29.91
C PRO A 255 8.97 13.05 -31.35
N GLY A 256 7.81 12.40 -31.52
CA GLY A 256 7.31 11.98 -32.83
C GLY A 256 7.86 10.64 -33.35
N ASP A 257 8.83 10.02 -32.68
CA ASP A 257 9.29 8.67 -33.03
C ASP A 257 8.22 7.62 -32.71
N THR A 258 8.19 6.55 -33.49
CA THR A 258 7.33 5.40 -33.20
C THR A 258 8.06 4.41 -32.30
N PHE A 259 7.41 3.99 -31.22
CA PHE A 259 7.91 2.95 -30.32
C PHE A 259 6.89 1.83 -30.15
N THR A 260 7.39 0.64 -29.84
CA THR A 260 6.56 -0.53 -29.54
C THR A 260 6.77 -0.94 -28.09
N ALA A 261 5.66 -1.16 -27.38
CA ALA A 261 5.62 -1.69 -26.03
C ALA A 261 4.94 -3.05 -26.05
N ALA A 262 5.60 -4.07 -25.51
CA ALA A 262 5.08 -5.43 -25.40
C ALA A 262 5.18 -5.93 -23.96
N THR A 263 4.18 -6.70 -23.50
CA THR A 263 4.19 -7.32 -22.17
C THR A 263 4.95 -8.65 -22.10
N TRP A 264 5.56 -9.06 -23.21
CA TRP A 264 6.37 -10.28 -23.35
C TRP A 264 7.56 -10.02 -24.28
N HIS A 265 8.67 -10.69 -24.03
CA HIS A 265 9.86 -10.69 -24.88
C HIS A 265 10.15 -12.13 -25.30
N ASP A 266 10.33 -12.37 -26.60
CA ASP A 266 10.71 -13.69 -27.14
C ASP A 266 12.19 -14.02 -26.89
#